data_AF-A0A8X6FVF0-F1
#
_entry.id   AF-A0A8X6FVF0-F1
#
_cell.length_a   1.000
_cell.length_b   1.000
_cell.length_c   1.000
_cell.angle_alpha   90.00
_cell.angle_beta   90.00
_cell.angle_gamma   90.00
#
_symmetry.space_group_name_H-M   'P 1'
#
loop_
_entity.id
_entity.type
_entity.pdbx_description
1 polymer ?
#
loop_
_entity_poly.entity_id
_entity_poly.type
_entity_poly.pdbx_seq_one_letter_code
_entity_poly.pdbx_strand_id
1 'polypeptide(L)'
;MGMVFPESGDNLLRHPSQLYEALFEGLLLFAVANSLFFLTRIRLYHGALTGIAVMWYGIARFFVEFFREPDYQIGYLWLDLTMGQLLSIPMVLLGMLVYLGALNLKFNTKSVT
;
A
#
# COMPACT_ATOMS: atom_id res chain seq x y z
N MET A 1 19.16 -13.30 9.23
CA MET A 1 19.90 -12.05 9.51
C MET A 1 18.89 -11.05 10.06
N GLY A 2 19.11 -10.53 11.26
CA GLY A 2 18.20 -9.62 11.96
C GLY A 2 18.96 -8.43 12.54
N MET A 3 18.26 -7.37 12.89
CA MET A 3 18.82 -6.18 13.54
C MET A 3 18.54 -6.27 15.05
N VAL A 4 19.57 -6.05 15.86
CA VAL A 4 19.43 -5.94 17.31
C VAL A 4 19.06 -4.49 17.61
N PHE A 5 17.94 -4.29 18.31
CA PHE A 5 17.48 -2.96 18.71
C PHE A 5 17.92 -2.67 20.16
N PRO A 6 18.92 -1.78 20.37
CA PRO A 6 19.49 -1.54 21.69
C PRO A 6 18.48 -0.99 22.72
N GLU A 7 17.45 -0.28 22.25
CA GLU A 7 16.39 0.27 23.11
C GLU A 7 15.38 -0.77 23.61
N SER A 8 15.35 -1.97 23.03
CA SER A 8 14.35 -2.99 23.40
C SER A 8 14.72 -3.78 24.67
N GLY A 9 15.90 -3.54 25.25
CA GLY A 9 16.39 -4.21 26.47
C GLY A 9 16.77 -5.68 26.28
N ASP A 10 16.25 -6.33 25.24
CA ASP A 10 16.58 -7.69 24.84
C ASP A 10 17.44 -7.69 23.57
N ASN A 11 18.60 -8.35 23.63
CA ASN A 11 19.55 -8.55 22.52
C ASN A 11 19.02 -9.51 21.43
N LEU A 12 17.71 -9.55 21.22
CA LEU A 12 17.06 -10.45 20.28
C LEU A 12 17.16 -9.88 18.86
N LEU A 13 17.49 -10.77 17.92
CA LEU A 13 17.54 -10.47 16.50
C LEU A 13 16.11 -10.35 15.97
N ARG A 14 15.68 -9.13 15.65
CA ARG A 14 14.37 -8.88 15.03
C ARG A 14 14.52 -8.59 13.54
N HIS A 15 13.52 -8.95 12.75
CA HIS A 15 13.52 -8.59 11.34
C HIS A 15 13.41 -7.07 11.18
N PRO A 16 14.23 -6.44 10.31
CA PRO A 16 14.20 -4.99 10.09
C PRO A 16 13.02 -4.62 9.21
N SER A 17 11.79 -4.74 9.73
CA SER A 17 10.54 -4.38 9.03
C SER A 17 10.56 -2.94 8.48
N GLN A 18 11.28 -2.04 9.15
CA GLN A 18 11.47 -0.64 8.72
C GLN A 18 12.12 -0.50 7.34
N LEU A 19 13.05 -1.40 6.98
CA LEU A 19 13.68 -1.40 5.65
C LEU A 19 12.68 -1.80 4.56
N TYR A 20 11.80 -2.76 4.86
CA TYR A 20 10.72 -3.16 3.96
C TYR A 20 9.69 -2.04 3.82
N GLU A 21 9.30 -1.38 4.92
CA GLU A 21 8.40 -0.21 4.86
C GLU A 21 8.97 0.92 4.01
N ALA A 22 10.23 1.30 4.23
CA ALA A 22 10.88 2.35 3.45
C ALA A 22 10.98 1.99 1.95
N LEU A 23 11.23 0.72 1.63
CA LEU A 23 11.27 0.23 0.24
C LEU A 23 9.90 0.21 -0.42
N PHE A 24 8.89 -0.37 0.24
CA PHE A 24 7.57 -0.59 -0.35
C PHE A 24 6.67 0.64 -0.29
N GLU A 25 6.59 1.33 0.85
CA GLU A 25 5.77 2.54 1.01
C GLU A 25 6.45 3.80 0.44
N GLY A 26 7.79 3.84 0.42
CA GLY A 26 8.55 4.97 -0.09
C GLY A 26 9.01 4.76 -1.53
N LEU A 27 10.05 3.95 -1.71
CA LEU A 27 10.79 3.87 -2.97
C LEU A 27 9.94 3.31 -4.12
N LEU A 28 9.22 2.22 -3.86
CA LEU A 28 8.34 1.57 -4.84
C LEU A 28 7.10 2.41 -5.15
N LEU A 29 6.45 2.98 -4.14
CA LEU A 29 5.31 3.88 -4.36
C LEU A 29 5.73 5.09 -5.21
N PHE A 30 6.88 5.70 -4.90
CA PHE A 30 7.43 6.80 -5.68
C PHE A 30 7.73 6.36 -7.11
N ALA A 31 8.42 5.23 -7.32
CA ALA A 31 8.74 4.73 -8.65
C ALA A 31 7.49 4.41 -9.49
N VAL A 32 6.47 3.79 -8.89
CA VAL A 32 5.20 3.45 -9.57
C VAL A 32 4.40 4.71 -9.91
N ALA A 33 4.23 5.63 -8.96
CA ALA A 33 3.50 6.87 -9.21
C ALA A 33 4.22 7.75 -10.25
N ASN A 34 5.54 7.86 -10.15
CA ASN A 34 6.37 8.67 -11.04
C ASN A 34 6.43 8.06 -12.44
N SER A 35 6.61 6.74 -12.56
CA SER A 35 6.52 6.05 -13.86
C SER A 35 5.14 6.19 -14.49
N LEU A 36 4.05 6.02 -13.74
CA LEU A 36 2.71 6.23 -14.29
C LEU A 36 2.49 7.66 -14.77
N PHE A 37 3.01 8.64 -14.04
CA PHE A 37 2.92 10.04 -14.38
C PHE A 37 3.64 10.36 -15.70
N PHE A 38 4.83 9.78 -15.91
CA PHE A 38 5.64 10.05 -17.11
C PHE A 38 5.26 9.17 -18.32
N LEU A 39 4.96 7.90 -18.11
CA LEU A 39 4.67 6.94 -19.19
C LEU A 39 3.21 6.96 -19.67
N THR A 40 2.28 7.45 -18.85
CA THR A 40 0.85 7.32 -19.13
C THR A 40 0.15 8.67 -19.21
N ARG A 41 -0.88 8.77 -20.05
CA ARG A 41 -1.79 9.93 -20.07
C ARG A 41 -2.72 10.02 -18.85
N ILE A 42 -2.43 9.25 -17.79
CA ILE A 42 -3.22 9.19 -16.54
C ILE A 42 -3.28 10.55 -15.82
N ARG A 43 -2.30 11.41 -16.05
CA ARG A 43 -2.33 12.84 -15.66
C ARG A 43 -3.62 13.55 -16.06
N LEU A 44 -4.26 13.15 -17.16
CA LEU A 44 -5.47 13.78 -17.67
C LEU A 44 -6.74 13.35 -16.91
N TYR A 45 -6.66 12.35 -16.04
CA TYR A 45 -7.80 11.84 -15.28
C TYR A 45 -7.66 12.25 -13.81
N HIS A 46 -8.45 13.25 -13.42
CA HIS A 46 -8.56 13.67 -12.03
C HIS A 46 -8.97 12.46 -11.17
N GLY A 47 -8.15 12.10 -10.18
CA GLY A 47 -8.39 10.98 -9.27
C GLY A 47 -7.78 9.63 -9.69
N ALA A 48 -7.35 9.44 -10.94
CA ALA A 48 -6.78 8.14 -11.35
C ALA A 48 -5.43 7.86 -10.67
N LEU A 49 -4.57 8.87 -10.58
CA LEU A 49 -3.25 8.74 -9.96
C LEU A 49 -3.36 8.49 -8.45
N THR A 50 -4.31 9.15 -7.78
CA THR A 50 -4.55 8.97 -6.34
C THR A 50 -5.18 7.61 -6.04
N GLY A 51 -6.12 7.13 -6.87
CA GLY A 51 -6.68 5.79 -6.75
C GLY A 51 -5.61 4.70 -6.84
N ILE A 52 -4.69 4.81 -7.80
CA ILE A 52 -3.57 3.87 -7.94
C ILE A 52 -2.59 3.97 -6.77
N ALA A 53 -2.27 5.18 -6.30
CA ALA A 53 -1.39 5.34 -5.15
C ALA A 53 -1.96 4.70 -3.87
N VAL A 54 -3.25 4.89 -3.61
CA VAL A 54 -3.95 4.28 -2.47
C VAL A 54 -4.01 2.75 -2.60
N MET A 55 -4.29 2.26 -3.81
CA MET A 55 -4.29 0.83 -4.10
C MET A 55 -2.91 0.19 -3.89
N TRP A 56 -1.85 0.83 -4.40
CA TRP A 56 -0.47 0.38 -4.20
C TRP A 56 -0.08 0.35 -2.73
N TYR A 57 -0.42 1.40 -1.98
CA TYR A 57 -0.15 1.48 -0.56
C TYR A 57 -0.84 0.35 0.22
N GLY A 58 -2.11 0.07 -0.08
CA GLY A 58 -2.83 -1.04 0.54
C GLY A 58 -2.16 -2.39 0.28
N ILE A 59 -1.74 -2.64 -0.97
CA ILE A 59 -1.03 -3.88 -1.34
C ILE A 59 0.33 -3.97 -0.61
N ALA A 60 1.12 -2.90 -0.63
CA ALA A 60 2.40 -2.81 0.06
C ALA A 60 2.25 -3.13 1.56
N ARG A 61 1.26 -2.53 2.23
CA ARG A 61 0.96 -2.81 3.64
C ARG A 61 0.60 -4.27 3.88
N PHE A 62 -0.24 -4.85 3.04
CA PHE A 62 -0.61 -6.26 3.18
C PHE A 62 0.63 -7.17 3.15
N PHE A 63 1.57 -6.90 2.23
CA PHE A 63 2.83 -7.65 2.14
C PHE A 63 3.78 -7.40 3.31
N VAL A 64 4.00 -6.14 3.71
CA VAL A 64 4.88 -5.81 4.84
C VAL A 64 4.40 -6.48 6.12
N GLU A 65 3.08 -6.50 6.33
CA GLU A 65 2.46 -7.07 7.50
C GLU A 65 2.62 -8.61 7.60
N PHE A 66 2.80 -9.32 6.47
CA PHE A 66 3.20 -10.74 6.51
C PHE A 66 4.59 -10.98 7.08
N PHE A 67 5.50 -10.01 6.93
CA PHE A 67 6.87 -10.10 7.44
C PHE A 67 7.01 -9.51 8.86
N ARG A 68 5.96 -8.89 9.39
CA ARG A 68 5.92 -8.42 10.78
C ARG A 68 5.42 -9.56 11.66
N GLU A 69 6.10 -9.77 12.79
CA GLU A 69 5.59 -10.68 13.82
C GLU A 69 4.26 -10.12 14.35
N PRO A 70 3.19 -10.94 14.44
CA PRO A 70 1.92 -10.48 14.98
C PRO A 70 2.11 -10.04 16.43
N ASP A 71 1.57 -8.86 16.77
CA ASP A 71 1.72 -8.26 18.09
C ASP A 71 1.22 -9.21 19.18
N TYR A 72 2.06 -9.48 20.19
CA TYR A 72 1.84 -10.48 21.24
C TYR A 72 0.58 -10.20 22.09
N GLN A 73 0.10 -8.96 22.10
CA GLN A 73 -1.10 -8.54 22.85
C GLN A 73 -2.44 -8.80 22.15
N ILE A 74 -2.45 -8.92 20.82
CA ILE A 74 -3.68 -9.09 20.04
C ILE A 74 -3.76 -10.49 19.41
N GLY A 75 -2.60 -11.12 19.12
CA GLY A 75 -2.56 -12.39 18.41
C GLY A 75 -3.14 -12.29 16.99
N TYR A 76 -3.38 -13.43 16.35
CA TYR A 76 -4.13 -13.49 15.10
C TYR A 76 -5.61 -13.15 15.35
N LEU A 77 -6.18 -12.23 14.56
CA LEU A 77 -7.63 -11.99 14.55
C LEU A 77 -8.35 -13.01 13.66
N TRP A 78 -9.67 -12.83 13.48
CA TRP A 78 -10.52 -13.58 12.56
C TRP A 78 -9.77 -13.93 11.25
N LEU A 79 -9.69 -15.24 10.96
CA LEU A 79 -9.10 -15.84 9.75
C LEU A 79 -7.55 -15.88 9.69
N ASP A 80 -6.84 -15.87 10.82
CA ASP A 80 -5.36 -15.83 10.84
C ASP A 80 -4.78 -14.58 10.16
N LEU A 81 -5.55 -13.49 10.14
CA LEU A 81 -5.12 -12.20 9.61
C LEU A 81 -4.75 -11.25 10.74
N THR A 82 -3.73 -10.42 10.50
CA THR A 82 -3.34 -9.34 11.41
C THR A 82 -4.23 -8.11 11.21
N MET A 83 -4.26 -7.20 12.19
CA MET A 83 -5.02 -5.94 12.08
C MET A 83 -4.62 -5.12 10.84
N GLY A 84 -3.32 -5.08 10.51
CA GLY A 84 -2.82 -4.38 9.33
C GLY A 84 -3.35 -4.95 8.02
N GLN A 85 -3.47 -6.28 7.93
CA GLN A 85 -4.04 -6.95 6.76
C GLN A 85 -5.53 -6.63 6.61
N LEU A 86 -6.30 -6.66 7.70
CA LEU A 86 -7.72 -6.33 7.66
C LEU A 86 -7.97 -4.90 7.16
N LEU A 87 -7.16 -3.93 7.59
CA LEU A 87 -7.27 -2.52 7.18
C LEU A 87 -6.77 -2.28 5.74
N SER A 88 -5.87 -3.12 5.24
CA SER A 88 -5.35 -2.98 3.88
C SER A 88 -6.40 -3.32 2.81
N ILE A 89 -7.27 -4.30 3.06
CA ILE A 89 -8.33 -4.74 2.14
C ILE A 89 -9.28 -3.59 1.73
N PRO A 90 -9.92 -2.85 2.67
CA PRO A 90 -10.79 -1.74 2.30
C PRO A 90 -10.03 -0.60 1.62
N MET A 91 -8.75 -0.37 1.95
CA MET A 91 -7.93 0.62 1.23
C MET A 91 -7.72 0.24 -0.24
N VAL A 92 -7.40 -1.04 -0.53
CA VAL A 92 -7.26 -1.52 -1.92
C VAL A 92 -8.57 -1.36 -2.68
N LEU A 93 -9.69 -1.72 -2.06
CA LEU A 93 -11.03 -1.57 -2.67
C LEU A 93 -11.37 -0.10 -2.94
N LEU A 94 -11.10 0.81 -2.01
CA LEU A 94 -11.32 2.25 -2.21
C LEU A 94 -10.44 2.80 -3.34
N GLY A 95 -9.16 2.42 -3.38
CA GLY A 95 -8.25 2.80 -4.47
C GLY A 95 -8.75 2.33 -5.84
N MET A 96 -9.24 1.10 -5.91
CA MET A 96 -9.84 0.52 -7.12
C MET A 96 -11.11 1.27 -7.56
N LEU A 97 -12.01 1.59 -6.63
CA LEU A 97 -13.24 2.33 -6.92
C LEU A 97 -12.94 3.73 -7.47
N VAL A 98 -11.99 4.44 -6.85
CA VAL A 98 -11.56 5.78 -7.30
C VAL A 98 -10.94 5.70 -8.69
N TYR A 99 -10.10 4.70 -8.95
CA TYR A 99 -9.50 4.50 -10.27
C TYR A 99 -10.54 4.20 -11.36
N LEU A 100 -11.48 3.29 -11.11
CA LEU A 100 -12.56 2.96 -12.04
C LEU A 100 -13.48 4.17 -12.26
N GLY A 101 -13.81 4.92 -11.21
CA GLY A 101 -14.58 6.17 -11.33
C GLY A 101 -13.88 7.20 -12.21
N ALA A 102 -12.57 7.40 -12.01
CA ALA A 102 -11.78 8.33 -12.81
C ALA A 102 -11.73 7.94 -14.30
N LEU A 103 -11.72 6.66 -14.63
CA LEU A 103 -11.79 6.19 -16.02
C LEU A 103 -13.17 6.39 -16.65
N ASN A 104 -14.25 6.14 -15.90
CA ASN A 104 -15.62 6.31 -16.37
C ASN A 104 -15.96 7.78 -16.69
N LEU A 105 -15.44 8.73 -15.90
CA LEU A 105 -15.61 10.16 -16.17
C LEU A 105 -15.10 10.55 -17.56
N LYS A 106 -13.98 9.99 -18.01
CA LYS A 106 -13.42 10.25 -19.34
C LYS A 106 -14.30 9.73 -20.47
N PHE A 107 -14.87 8.52 -20.32
CA PHE A 107 -15.77 7.97 -21.35
C PHE A 107 -16.99 8.86 -21.53
N ASN A 108 -17.53 9.42 -20.44
CA ASN A 108 -18.67 10.31 -20.51
C ASN A 108 -18.32 11.66 -21.16
N THR A 109 -17.18 12.29 -20.83
CA THR A 109 -16.77 13.57 -21.43
C THR A 109 -16.53 13.47 -22.94
N LYS A 110 -16.05 12.32 -23.43
CA LYS A 110 -15.85 12.10 -24.88
C LYS A 110 -17.14 11.90 -25.68
N SER A 111 -18.26 11.59 -25.02
CA SER A 111 -19.55 11.37 -25.70
C SER A 111 -20.35 12.65 -25.97
N VAL A 112 -19.91 13.78 -25.38
CA VAL A 112 -20.64 15.07 -25.41
C VAL A 112 -19.99 16.09 -26.37
N THR A 113 -18.89 15.72 -27.04
CA THR A 113 -18.20 16.54 -28.06
C THR A 113 -18.14 15.81 -29.39
#